data_AF-A0A2E0L444-F1
#
_entry.id   AF-A0A2E0L444-F1
#
_cell.length_a   1.000
_cell.length_b   1.000
_cell.length_c   1.000
_cell.angle_alpha   90.00
_cell.angle_beta   90.00
_cell.angle_gamma   90.00
#
_symmetry.space_group_name_H-M   'P 1'
#
loop_
_entity.id
_entity.type
_entity.pdbx_description
1 polymer ?
#
loop_
_entity_poly.entity_id
_entity_poly.type
_entity_poly.pdbx_seq_one_letter_code
_entity_poly.pdbx_strand_id
1 'polypeptide(L)'
;MQEIDFQEIIRLLGPNAGNGLIWNIFIYLIFILTFITMLLQGDKALMTTIISASGLLLCVIDKLVIFDPREFGTLVIHAGMFLFPALVAGMTRDTKSRPPAIFASIIGAVYFFLFWLLLQR
;
A
#
# COMPACT_ATOMS: atom_id res chain seq x y z
N MET A 1 6.52 -23.17 -0.16
CA MET A 1 7.01 -21.99 -0.91
C MET A 1 6.85 -22.32 -2.37
N GLN A 2 5.92 -21.65 -3.05
CA GLN A 2 5.65 -21.84 -4.47
C GLN A 2 6.81 -21.20 -5.25
N GLU A 3 7.41 -21.91 -6.20
CA GLU A 3 8.41 -21.33 -7.11
C GLU A 3 7.68 -20.32 -8.00
N ILE A 4 7.87 -19.02 -7.74
CA ILE A 4 7.25 -17.97 -8.54
C ILE A 4 8.14 -17.73 -9.76
N ASP A 5 7.63 -18.04 -10.95
CA ASP A 5 8.27 -17.69 -12.21
C ASP A 5 8.12 -16.19 -12.50
N PHE A 6 9.10 -15.59 -13.19
CA PHE A 6 9.12 -14.16 -13.51
C PHE A 6 7.89 -13.74 -14.34
N GLN A 7 7.40 -14.62 -15.22
CA GLN A 7 6.17 -14.37 -15.98
C GLN A 7 4.91 -14.38 -15.08
N GLU A 8 4.92 -15.17 -14.01
CA GLU A 8 3.81 -15.25 -13.06
C GLU A 8 3.73 -13.98 -12.19
N ILE A 9 4.88 -13.43 -11.79
CA ILE A 9 4.95 -12.12 -11.11
C ILE A 9 4.27 -11.04 -11.95
N ILE A 10 4.64 -10.92 -13.23
CA ILE A 10 4.07 -9.91 -14.14
C ILE A 10 2.56 -10.11 -14.31
N ARG A 11 2.10 -11.37 -14.41
CA ARG A 11 0.69 -11.69 -14.54
C ARG A 11 -0.10 -11.33 -13.28
N LEU A 12 0.44 -11.60 -12.09
CA LEU A 12 -0.20 -11.28 -10.81
C LEU A 12 -0.23 -9.78 -10.51
N LEU A 13 0.82 -9.05 -10.92
CA LEU A 13 0.88 -7.59 -10.87
C LEU A 13 -0.07 -6.90 -11.85
N GLY A 14 -0.59 -7.62 -12.85
CA GLY A 14 -1.62 -7.13 -13.74
C GLY A 14 -2.99 -6.96 -13.06
N PRO A 15 -3.89 -6.15 -13.67
CA PRO A 15 -5.26 -6.03 -13.21
C PRO A 15 -6.02 -7.36 -13.40
N ASN A 16 -6.16 -8.12 -12.32
CA ASN A 16 -6.89 -9.39 -12.34
C ASN A 16 -8.41 -9.13 -12.33
N ALA A 17 -9.10 -9.52 -13.41
CA ALA A 17 -10.51 -9.24 -13.67
C ALA A 17 -11.52 -10.13 -12.89
N GLY A 18 -11.14 -10.67 -11.73
CA GLY A 18 -11.98 -11.59 -10.93
C GLY A 18 -12.66 -10.94 -9.71
N ASN A 19 -13.20 -11.77 -8.81
CA ASN A 19 -13.87 -11.36 -7.55
C ASN A 19 -13.01 -10.50 -6.59
N GLY A 20 -11.70 -10.35 -6.85
CA GLY A 20 -10.79 -9.50 -6.08
C GLY A 20 -10.57 -8.09 -6.66
N LEU A 21 -11.30 -7.70 -7.72
CA LEU A 21 -11.08 -6.43 -8.43
C LEU A 21 -11.20 -5.21 -7.52
N ILE A 22 -12.15 -5.21 -6.59
CA ILE A 22 -12.33 -4.09 -5.66
C ILE A 22 -11.10 -3.89 -4.77
N TRP A 23 -10.52 -4.97 -4.23
CA TRP A 23 -9.32 -4.93 -3.40
C TRP A 23 -8.11 -4.46 -4.20
N ASN A 24 -7.95 -4.96 -5.43
CA ASN A 24 -6.90 -4.48 -6.34
C ASN A 24 -7.00 -2.97 -6.58
N ILE A 25 -8.20 -2.44 -6.80
CA ILE A 25 -8.42 -0.99 -7.00
C ILE A 25 -7.94 -0.21 -5.78
N PHE A 26 -8.32 -0.63 -4.57
CA PHE A 26 -7.84 0.03 -3.34
C PHE A 26 -6.31 0.01 -3.23
N ILE A 27 -5.68 -1.14 -3.46
CA ILE A 27 -4.21 -1.26 -3.42
C ILE A 27 -3.56 -0.33 -4.44
N TYR A 28 -4.05 -0.28 -5.68
CA TYR A 28 -3.51 0.63 -6.70
C TYR A 28 -3.71 2.11 -6.35
N LEU A 29 -4.84 2.48 -5.75
CA LEU A 29 -5.08 3.86 -5.29
C LEU A 29 -4.08 4.26 -4.19
N ILE A 30 -3.89 3.40 -3.19
CA ILE A 30 -2.92 3.62 -2.11
C ILE A 30 -1.51 3.71 -2.69
N PHE A 31 -1.16 2.80 -3.61
CA PHE A 31 0.13 2.78 -4.28
C PHE A 31 0.40 4.08 -5.05
N ILE A 32 -0.52 4.49 -5.94
CA ILE A 32 -0.32 5.69 -6.77
C ILE A 32 -0.21 6.95 -5.90
N LEU A 33 -1.06 7.10 -4.89
CA LEU A 33 -1.02 8.27 -4.01
C LEU A 33 0.24 8.31 -3.14
N THR A 34 0.69 7.16 -2.64
CA THR A 34 1.96 7.05 -1.90
C THR A 34 3.17 7.30 -2.81
N PHE A 35 3.08 6.88 -4.08
CA PHE A 35 4.12 7.10 -5.07
C PHE A 35 4.22 8.59 -5.43
N ILE A 36 3.09 9.24 -5.69
CA ILE A 36 3.03 10.69 -5.89
C ILE A 36 3.59 11.43 -4.66
N THR A 37 3.22 11.00 -3.46
CA THR A 37 3.74 11.57 -2.21
C THR A 37 5.28 11.51 -2.17
N MET A 38 5.84 10.35 -2.50
CA MET A 38 7.29 10.13 -2.55
C MET A 38 7.98 11.00 -3.60
N LEU A 39 7.39 11.13 -4.79
CA LEU A 39 7.93 11.97 -5.87
C LEU A 39 7.89 13.47 -5.55
N LEU A 40 6.92 13.90 -4.72
CA LEU A 40 6.75 15.29 -4.31
C LEU A 40 7.55 15.64 -3.04
N GLN A 41 8.24 14.67 -2.44
CA GLN A 41 9.09 14.86 -1.28
C GLN A 41 10.36 15.60 -1.69
N GLY A 42 10.77 16.66 -0.96
CA GLY A 42 12.02 17.36 -1.25
C GLY A 42 13.27 16.53 -0.90
N ASP A 43 14.39 16.79 -1.57
CA ASP A 43 15.68 16.06 -1.42
C ASP A 43 16.19 15.95 0.03
N LYS A 44 15.75 16.83 0.93
CA LYS A 44 16.17 16.87 2.34
C LYS A 44 15.31 15.99 3.26
N ALA A 45 14.24 15.39 2.74
CA ALA A 45 13.25 14.64 3.53
C ALA A 45 13.47 13.12 3.42
N LEU A 46 14.72 12.67 3.52
CA LEU A 46 15.12 11.26 3.34
C LEU A 46 14.31 10.29 4.20
N MET A 47 14.02 10.65 5.45
CA MET A 47 13.25 9.79 6.34
C MET A 47 11.82 9.55 5.85
N THR A 48 11.13 10.59 5.39
CA THR A 48 9.77 10.44 4.86
C THR A 48 9.75 9.75 3.50
N THR A 49 10.81 9.92 2.69
CA THR A 49 10.99 9.15 1.45
C THR A 49 11.15 7.66 1.75
N ILE A 50 11.94 7.27 2.75
CA ILE A 50 12.11 5.86 3.14
C ILE A 50 10.79 5.27 3.63
N ILE A 51 10.02 6.01 4.43
CA ILE A 51 8.72 5.53 4.93
C ILE A 51 7.73 5.38 3.77
N SER A 52 7.67 6.35 2.85
CA SER A 52 6.86 6.25 1.64
C SER A 52 7.26 5.05 0.77
N ALA A 53 8.56 4.85 0.55
CA ALA A 53 9.08 3.70 -0.20
C ALA A 53 8.74 2.37 0.47
N SER A 54 8.82 2.30 1.80
CA SER A 54 8.40 1.13 2.57
C SER A 54 6.90 0.87 2.40
N GLY A 55 6.07 1.91 2.36
CA GLY A 55 4.63 1.79 2.13
C GLY A 55 4.30 1.26 0.75
N LEU A 56 5.03 1.73 -0.27
CA LEU A 56 4.93 1.19 -1.63
C LEU A 56 5.32 -0.29 -1.71
N LEU A 57 6.39 -0.67 -1.00
CA LEU A 57 6.84 -2.05 -0.96
C LEU A 57 5.78 -2.96 -0.31
N LEU A 58 5.12 -2.50 0.75
CA LEU A 58 3.99 -3.23 1.36
C LEU A 58 2.83 -3.42 0.37
N CYS A 59 2.46 -2.39 -0.41
CA CYS A 59 1.44 -2.54 -1.45
C CYS A 59 1.82 -3.59 -2.51
N VAL A 60 3.11 -3.68 -2.88
CA VAL A 60 3.59 -4.68 -3.84
C VAL A 60 3.54 -6.07 -3.23
N ILE A 61 4.01 -6.24 -1.98
CA ILE A 61 3.94 -7.51 -1.25
C ILE A 61 2.49 -8.00 -1.17
N ASP A 62 1.57 -7.11 -0.78
CA ASP A 62 0.15 -7.42 -0.68
C ASP A 62 -0.44 -7.86 -2.03
N LYS A 63 -0.09 -7.12 -3.10
CA LYS A 63 -0.55 -7.43 -4.46
C LYS A 63 -0.07 -8.79 -4.97
N LEU A 64 1.11 -9.23 -4.53
CA LEU A 64 1.67 -10.55 -4.87
C LEU A 64 1.01 -11.69 -4.08
N VAL A 65 0.11 -11.39 -3.13
CA VAL A 65 -0.62 -12.37 -2.32
C VAL A 65 0.35 -13.38 -1.69
N ILE A 66 1.45 -12.88 -1.14
CA ILE A 66 2.51 -13.72 -0.56
C ILE A 66 2.01 -14.45 0.70
N PHE A 67 1.06 -13.84 1.42
CA PHE A 67 0.48 -14.35 2.65
C PHE A 67 -1.01 -14.62 2.50
N ASP A 68 -1.50 -15.61 3.23
CA ASP A 68 -2.93 -15.94 3.22
C ASP A 68 -3.75 -14.82 3.88
N PRO A 69 -4.98 -14.52 3.42
CA PRO A 69 -5.81 -13.44 3.95
C PRO A 69 -6.04 -13.46 5.47
N ARG A 70 -5.95 -14.64 6.10
CA ARG A 70 -6.20 -14.86 7.53
C ARG A 70 -4.94 -14.90 8.38
N GLU A 71 -3.76 -14.77 7.76
CA GLU A 71 -2.51 -14.77 8.50
C GLU A 71 -2.24 -13.44 9.19
N PHE A 72 -1.50 -13.50 10.29
CA PHE A 72 -1.06 -12.32 11.01
C PHE A 72 -0.19 -11.40 10.13
N GLY A 73 0.60 -11.97 9.22
CA GLY A 73 1.42 -11.20 8.27
C GLY A 73 0.60 -10.23 7.43
N THR A 74 -0.53 -10.69 6.89
CA THR A 74 -1.47 -9.87 6.11
C THR A 74 -2.04 -8.71 6.94
N LEU A 75 -2.32 -8.94 8.23
CA LEU A 75 -2.80 -7.88 9.14
C LEU A 75 -1.76 -6.76 9.26
N VAL A 76 -0.50 -7.15 9.46
CA VAL A 76 0.62 -6.20 9.63
C VAL A 76 0.86 -5.43 8.33
N ILE A 77 0.78 -6.09 7.17
CA ILE A 77 0.94 -5.46 5.86
C ILE A 77 -0.15 -4.40 5.64
N HIS A 78 -1.42 -4.76 5.83
CA HIS A 78 -2.53 -3.82 5.66
C HIS A 78 -2.46 -2.66 6.67
N ALA A 79 -2.09 -2.94 7.92
CA ALA A 79 -1.88 -1.89 8.92
C ALA A 79 -0.74 -0.95 8.50
N GLY A 80 0.36 -1.47 7.95
CA GLY A 80 1.47 -0.67 7.43
C GLY A 80 1.08 0.17 6.21
N MET A 81 0.28 -0.37 5.29
CA MET A 81 -0.26 0.37 4.13
C MET A 81 -1.11 1.57 4.54
N PHE A 82 -1.76 1.50 5.71
CA PHE A 82 -2.46 2.63 6.32
C PHE A 82 -1.51 3.56 7.08
N LEU A 83 -0.69 3.02 7.99
CA LEU A 83 0.10 3.79 8.94
C LEU A 83 1.24 4.56 8.27
N PHE A 84 1.90 4.00 7.27
CA PHE A 84 3.05 4.64 6.64
C PHE A 84 2.69 5.94 5.91
N PRO A 85 1.67 6.01 5.04
CA PRO A 85 1.23 7.29 4.49
C PRO A 85 0.69 8.25 5.55
N ALA A 86 0.06 7.76 6.63
CA ALA A 86 -0.38 8.60 7.75
C ALA A 86 0.81 9.27 8.48
N LEU A 87 1.87 8.49 8.75
CA LEU A 87 3.11 8.99 9.34
C LEU A 87 3.76 10.04 8.43
N VAL A 88 3.85 9.76 7.12
CA VAL A 88 4.40 10.71 6.15
C VAL A 88 3.59 12.00 6.11
N ALA A 89 2.26 11.92 6.14
CA ALA A 89 1.39 13.10 6.19
C ALA A 89 1.65 13.99 7.42
N GLY A 90 1.87 13.37 8.59
CA GLY A 90 2.18 14.06 9.84
C GLY A 90 3.60 14.63 9.89
N MET A 91 4.57 13.95 9.29
CA MET A 91 5.99 14.32 9.33
C MET A 91 6.40 15.30 8.23
N THR A 92 5.77 15.22 7.05
CA THR A 92 6.17 16.02 5.90
C THR A 92 5.93 17.51 6.15
N ARG A 93 6.93 18.33 5.81
CA ARG A 93 6.85 19.79 5.80
C ARG A 93 6.48 20.34 4.43
N ASP A 94 6.57 19.50 3.39
CA ASP A 94 6.27 19.89 2.02
C ASP A 94 4.76 19.90 1.80
N THR A 95 4.20 21.09 1.64
CA THR A 95 2.74 21.31 1.49
C THR A 95 2.15 20.64 0.25
N LYS A 96 2.97 20.34 -0.77
CA LYS A 96 2.55 19.64 -1.99
C LYS A 96 2.44 18.12 -1.79
N SER A 97 3.31 17.54 -0.96
CA SER A 97 3.31 16.08 -0.68
C SER A 97 2.27 15.68 0.38
N ARG A 98 1.83 16.63 1.21
CA ARG A 98 0.91 16.34 2.33
C ARG A 98 -0.49 15.87 1.88
N PRO A 99 -1.20 16.54 0.94
CA PRO A 99 -2.52 16.08 0.51
C PRO A 99 -2.55 14.65 -0.03
N PRO A 100 -1.67 14.23 -0.97
CA PRO A 100 -1.70 12.84 -1.45
C PRO A 100 -1.39 11.82 -0.34
N ALA A 101 -0.54 12.16 0.64
CA ALA A 101 -0.28 11.32 1.80
C ALA A 101 -1.52 11.14 2.69
N ILE A 102 -2.27 12.23 2.92
CA ILE A 102 -3.52 12.19 3.68
C ILE A 102 -4.54 11.30 2.96
N PHE A 103 -4.75 11.50 1.65
CA PHE A 103 -5.69 10.68 0.89
C PHE A 103 -5.27 9.21 0.86
N ALA A 104 -3.98 8.92 0.67
CA ALA A 104 -3.45 7.56 0.77
C ALA A 104 -3.75 6.94 2.14
N SER A 105 -3.59 7.69 3.23
CA SER A 105 -3.89 7.20 4.58
C SER A 105 -5.38 6.91 4.79
N ILE A 106 -6.28 7.77 4.28
CA ILE A 106 -7.73 7.59 4.44
C ILE A 106 -8.17 6.34 3.66
N ILE A 107 -7.72 6.21 2.41
CA ILE A 107 -8.04 5.06 1.56
C ILE A 107 -7.43 3.79 2.15
N GLY A 108 -6.20 3.86 2.67
CA GLY A 108 -5.53 2.77 3.38
C GLY A 108 -6.28 2.34 4.64
N ALA A 109 -6.81 3.28 5.42
CA ALA A 109 -7.62 2.97 6.58
C ALA A 109 -8.91 2.24 6.18
N VAL A 110 -9.62 2.77 5.17
CA VAL A 110 -10.83 2.14 4.63
C VAL A 110 -10.52 0.73 4.15
N TYR A 111 -9.44 0.54 3.39
CA TYR A 111 -8.99 -0.78 2.93
C TYR A 111 -8.72 -1.73 4.10
N PHE A 112 -7.89 -1.32 5.07
CA PHE A 112 -7.55 -2.12 6.24
C PHE A 112 -8.80 -2.55 7.02
N PHE A 113 -9.69 -1.61 7.36
CA PHE A 113 -10.88 -1.92 8.15
C PHE A 113 -11.89 -2.78 7.37
N LEU A 114 -12.09 -2.53 6.08
CA LEU A 114 -12.98 -3.35 5.25
C LEU A 114 -12.45 -4.78 5.09
N PHE A 115 -11.15 -4.93 4.82
CA PHE A 115 -10.54 -6.24 4.67
C PHE A 115 -10.58 -7.01 6.00
N TRP A 116 -10.23 -6.33 7.09
CA TRP A 116 -10.26 -6.92 8.42
C TRP A 116 -11.65 -7.44 8.80
N LEU A 117 -12.70 -6.64 8.57
CA LEU A 117 -14.07 -7.01 8.89
C LEU A 117 -14.66 -8.12 8.01
N LEU A 118 -14.31 -8.14 6.72
CA LEU A 118 -14.96 -9.00 5.73
C LEU A 118 -14.21 -10.31 5.45
N LEU A 119 -12.88 -10.32 5.55
CA LEU A 119 -12.05 -11.43 5.08
C LEU A 119 -11.15 -12.02 6.17
N GLN A 120 -10.77 -11.23 7.18
CA GLN A 120 -9.75 -11.60 8.17
C GLN A 120 -10.29 -12.01 9.55
N ARG A 121 -11.60 -11.88 9.80
CA ARG A 121 -12.25 -12.38 11.03
C ARG A 121 -12.52 -13.88 10.99
#